data_AF-A0AAV5N0F5-F1
#
_entry.id   AF-A0AAV5N0F5-F1
#
_cell.length_a   1.000
_cell.length_b   1.000
_cell.length_c   1.000
_cell.angle_alpha   90.00
_cell.angle_beta   90.00
_cell.angle_gamma   90.00
#
_symmetry.space_group_name_H-M   'P 1'
#
loop_
_entity.id
_entity.type
_entity.pdbx_description
1 polymer ?
#
loop_
_entity_poly.entity_id
_entity_poly.type
_entity_poly.pdbx_seq_one_letter_code
_entity_poly.pdbx_strand_id
1 'polypeptide(L)'
;MANNFSLNDINFSGFSASESWAGYFEINKGFSFSLIEEAISLFEGFFKEKDEKIMVLTALSFDDRKEDDEETIRKYHSLYEQMKGKRLLLPMTEPYEDYLYGDSVLPADSLSISFIKNDFVEMSKLMMCHAGVIGEVCFYINPSLNIAVYPHDDVGFGCIGLNSEKSSCQEFLHYCSKSKNFNVFINNGEGLIKI
;
A
#
# COMPACT_ATOMS: atom_id res chain seq x y z
N MET A 1 -9.36 22.73 -5.80
CA MET A 1 -9.43 21.26 -5.82
C MET A 1 -10.37 20.81 -4.71
N ALA A 2 -11.09 19.72 -4.92
CA ALA A 2 -11.97 19.17 -3.91
C ALA A 2 -11.10 18.55 -2.79
N ASN A 3 -11.38 18.90 -1.54
CA ASN A 3 -10.74 18.27 -0.37
C ASN A 3 -11.58 17.09 0.14
N ASN A 4 -12.37 16.48 -0.74
CA ASN A 4 -13.21 15.33 -0.46
C ASN A 4 -12.97 14.27 -1.54
N PHE A 5 -13.26 13.03 -1.17
CA PHE A 5 -13.22 11.87 -2.03
C PHE A 5 -14.20 10.83 -1.47
N SER A 6 -14.54 9.83 -2.25
CA SER A 6 -15.37 8.71 -1.80
C SER A 6 -14.52 7.44 -1.71
N LEU A 7 -14.66 6.67 -0.63
CA LEU A 7 -14.03 5.35 -0.57
C LEU A 7 -14.65 4.37 -1.58
N ASN A 8 -15.82 4.68 -2.15
CA ASN A 8 -16.40 3.90 -3.26
C ASN A 8 -15.57 4.00 -4.56
N ASP A 9 -14.65 4.97 -4.64
CA ASP A 9 -13.71 5.09 -5.77
C ASP A 9 -12.69 3.94 -5.77
N ILE A 10 -12.55 3.23 -4.63
CA ILE A 10 -11.62 2.12 -4.42
C ILE A 10 -12.40 0.81 -4.28
N ASN A 11 -12.12 -0.16 -5.14
CA ASN A 11 -12.64 -1.51 -5.01
C ASN A 11 -11.76 -2.34 -4.06
N PHE A 12 -12.16 -2.45 -2.79
CA PHE A 12 -11.43 -3.20 -1.76
C PHE A 12 -11.45 -4.73 -1.90
N SER A 13 -12.22 -5.27 -2.85
CA SER A 13 -12.20 -6.71 -3.20
C SER A 13 -11.25 -7.02 -4.36
N GLY A 14 -10.62 -6.00 -4.95
CA GLY A 14 -9.67 -6.14 -6.04
C GLY A 14 -9.31 -4.76 -6.57
N PHE A 15 -8.16 -4.24 -6.15
CA PHE A 15 -7.77 -2.85 -6.41
C PHE A 15 -7.73 -2.49 -7.90
N SER A 16 -7.31 -3.42 -8.75
CA SER A 16 -7.27 -3.26 -10.21
C SER A 16 -8.64 -3.14 -10.88
N ALA A 17 -9.71 -3.57 -10.19
CA ALA A 17 -11.10 -3.39 -10.63
C ALA A 17 -11.69 -2.03 -10.23
N SER A 18 -10.91 -1.16 -9.57
CA SER A 18 -11.32 0.24 -9.36
C SER A 18 -11.34 0.97 -10.70
N GLU A 19 -12.41 1.72 -11.00
CA GLU A 19 -12.56 2.48 -12.26
C GLU A 19 -11.32 3.35 -12.55
N SER A 20 -10.81 3.96 -11.48
CA SER A 20 -9.68 4.88 -11.52
C SER A 20 -8.33 4.24 -11.24
N TRP A 21 -8.22 2.91 -11.27
CA TRP A 21 -6.94 2.24 -11.13
C TRP A 21 -6.00 2.61 -12.28
N ALA A 22 -4.80 3.08 -11.93
CA ALA A 22 -3.84 3.66 -12.87
C ALA A 22 -2.68 2.72 -13.21
N GLY A 23 -2.44 1.71 -12.39
CA GLY A 23 -1.36 0.75 -12.56
C GLY A 23 -0.50 0.62 -11.31
N TYR A 24 0.71 0.12 -11.50
CA TYR A 24 1.62 -0.23 -10.41
C TYR A 24 3.07 -0.31 -10.88
N PHE A 25 3.97 -0.43 -9.93
CA PHE A 25 5.32 -0.92 -10.18
C PHE A 25 5.69 -2.03 -9.20
N GLU A 26 6.54 -2.94 -9.66
CA GLU A 26 6.98 -4.12 -8.93
C GLU A 26 8.45 -4.41 -9.24
N ILE A 27 9.15 -5.12 -8.35
CA ILE A 27 10.52 -5.54 -8.59
C ILE A 27 10.63 -6.41 -9.84
N ASN A 28 11.73 -6.27 -10.57
CA ASN A 28 11.98 -7.04 -11.80
C ASN A 28 13.03 -8.15 -11.64
N LYS A 29 13.43 -8.43 -10.40
CA LYS A 29 14.47 -9.38 -10.01
C LYS A 29 14.14 -9.97 -8.65
N GLY A 30 14.96 -10.92 -8.19
CA GLY A 30 14.77 -11.55 -6.88
C GLY A 30 14.76 -10.55 -5.72
N PHE A 31 13.99 -10.89 -4.68
CA PHE A 31 13.80 -10.08 -3.48
C PHE A 31 15.13 -9.70 -2.82
N SER A 32 15.18 -8.47 -2.30
CA SER A 32 16.17 -8.06 -1.30
C SER A 32 15.62 -6.89 -0.48
N PHE A 33 16.02 -6.79 0.79
CA PHE A 33 15.64 -5.67 1.64
C PHE A 33 16.04 -4.30 1.08
N SER A 34 17.11 -4.23 0.29
CA SER A 34 17.51 -2.98 -0.37
C SER A 34 16.49 -2.50 -1.43
N LEU A 35 15.73 -3.42 -2.03
CA LEU A 35 14.68 -3.06 -2.99
C LEU A 35 13.47 -2.46 -2.29
N ILE A 36 13.17 -2.89 -1.05
CA ILE A 36 12.15 -2.24 -0.22
C ILE A 36 12.55 -0.79 0.04
N GLU A 37 13.78 -0.55 0.49
CA GLU A 37 14.27 0.81 0.72
C GLU A 37 14.28 1.66 -0.55
N GLU A 38 14.55 1.06 -1.71
CA GLU A 38 14.48 1.76 -3.00
C GLU A 38 13.03 2.12 -3.39
N ALA A 39 12.08 1.19 -3.23
CA ALA A 39 10.65 1.46 -3.47
C ALA A 39 10.14 2.58 -2.56
N ILE A 40 10.51 2.54 -1.27
CA ILE A 40 10.18 3.59 -0.30
C ILE A 40 10.82 4.92 -0.70
N SER A 41 12.07 4.92 -1.14
CA SER A 41 12.74 6.14 -1.60
C SER A 41 12.05 6.76 -2.83
N LEU A 42 11.54 5.94 -3.76
CA LEU A 42 10.75 6.43 -4.90
C LEU A 42 9.43 7.07 -4.44
N PHE A 43 8.71 6.42 -3.51
CA PHE A 43 7.51 6.97 -2.90
C PHE A 43 7.80 8.30 -2.21
N GLU A 44 8.75 8.31 -1.26
CA GLU A 44 9.09 9.51 -0.50
C GLU A 44 9.60 10.64 -1.40
N GLY A 45 10.37 10.30 -2.45
CA GLY A 45 10.89 11.25 -3.43
C GLY A 45 9.79 11.97 -4.22
N PHE A 46 8.71 11.28 -4.59
CA PHE A 46 7.56 11.88 -5.26
C PHE A 46 6.71 12.75 -4.32
N PHE A 47 6.56 12.35 -3.05
CA PHE A 47 5.73 13.03 -2.04
C PHE A 47 6.55 13.91 -1.07
N LYS A 48 7.79 14.30 -1.40
CA LYS A 48 8.71 15.02 -0.49
C LYS A 48 8.30 16.46 -0.22
N GLU A 49 7.83 17.16 -1.24
CA GLU A 49 7.60 18.62 -1.21
C GLU A 49 6.14 19.02 -1.03
N LYS A 50 5.27 18.04 -0.80
CA LYS A 50 3.84 18.27 -0.80
C LYS A 50 3.34 18.24 0.64
N ASP A 51 2.98 19.42 1.12
CA ASP A 51 2.46 19.69 2.46
C ASP A 51 1.01 19.21 2.54
N GLU A 52 0.79 18.00 3.06
CA GLU A 52 -0.41 17.25 2.71
C GLU A 52 -1.22 16.80 3.91
N LYS A 53 -2.50 17.20 3.87
CA LYS A 53 -3.58 16.53 4.58
C LYS A 53 -3.74 15.13 4.00
N ILE A 54 -2.94 14.20 4.49
CA ILE A 54 -3.01 12.80 4.11
C ILE A 54 -3.83 12.02 5.10
N MET A 55 -4.26 10.84 4.67
CA MET A 55 -4.85 9.81 5.52
C MET A 55 -4.16 8.50 5.18
N VAL A 56 -3.77 7.75 6.21
CA VAL A 56 -3.37 6.36 6.10
C VAL A 56 -4.56 5.53 6.56
N LEU A 57 -5.07 4.66 5.70
CA LEU A 57 -6.17 3.75 5.99
C LEU A 57 -5.64 2.32 5.94
N THR A 58 -5.86 1.54 6.99
CA THR A 58 -5.41 0.14 7.04
C THR A 58 -6.47 -0.77 7.62
N ALA A 59 -6.56 -1.97 7.09
CA ALA A 59 -7.35 -3.08 7.61
C ALA A 59 -6.46 -4.33 7.69
N LEU A 60 -5.29 -4.18 8.30
CA LEU A 60 -4.30 -5.25 8.43
C LEU A 60 -4.37 -5.92 9.80
N SER A 61 -4.11 -7.22 9.79
CA SER A 61 -4.03 -8.03 11.00
C SER A 61 -2.66 -8.69 11.16
N PHE A 62 -2.38 -9.21 12.36
CA PHE A 62 -1.13 -9.90 12.65
C PHE A 62 -1.32 -11.32 13.19
N ASP A 63 -0.39 -12.20 12.81
CA ASP A 63 -0.20 -13.53 13.39
C ASP A 63 1.29 -13.78 13.65
N ASP A 64 1.68 -13.75 14.92
CA ASP A 64 3.08 -13.90 15.37
C ASP A 64 3.71 -15.26 15.06
N ARG A 65 2.90 -16.23 14.62
CA ARG A 65 3.36 -17.58 14.29
C ARG A 65 3.75 -17.74 12.83
N LYS A 66 3.49 -16.74 11.98
CA LYS A 66 3.64 -16.83 10.51
C LYS A 66 5.01 -16.43 10.00
N GLU A 67 5.72 -15.58 10.73
CA GLU A 67 7.08 -15.18 10.36
C GLU A 67 8.10 -16.12 11.00
N ASP A 68 8.88 -16.81 10.17
CA ASP A 68 9.93 -17.72 10.60
C ASP A 68 11.31 -17.38 10.00
N ASP A 69 11.41 -16.36 9.13
CA ASP A 69 12.69 -15.89 8.60
C ASP A 69 13.46 -15.09 9.65
N GLU A 70 14.57 -15.66 10.12
CA GLU A 70 15.40 -15.05 11.16
C GLU A 70 15.93 -13.67 10.78
N GLU A 71 16.21 -13.42 9.49
CA GLU A 71 16.72 -12.14 9.03
C GLU A 71 15.65 -11.05 9.07
N THR A 72 14.44 -11.35 8.60
CA THR A 72 13.25 -10.49 8.68
C THR A 72 12.92 -10.17 10.12
N ILE A 73 12.81 -11.18 10.99
CA ILE A 73 12.52 -10.98 12.43
C ILE A 73 13.57 -10.04 13.03
N ARG A 74 14.86 -10.32 12.83
CA ARG A 74 15.94 -9.51 13.39
C ARG A 74 15.89 -8.05 12.92
N LYS A 75 15.53 -7.80 11.67
CA LYS A 75 15.48 -6.45 11.08
C LYS A 75 14.21 -5.68 11.41
N TYR A 76 13.06 -6.35 11.42
CA TYR A 76 11.75 -5.70 11.41
C TYR A 76 10.92 -5.95 12.68
N HIS A 77 11.33 -6.80 13.61
CA HIS A 77 10.56 -7.08 14.83
C HIS A 77 10.21 -5.80 15.63
N SER A 78 11.16 -4.89 15.83
CA SER A 78 10.89 -3.63 16.53
C SER A 78 9.84 -2.78 15.80
N LEU A 79 9.85 -2.79 14.46
CA LEU A 79 8.88 -2.05 13.65
C LEU A 79 7.50 -2.69 13.73
N TYR A 80 7.45 -4.02 13.65
CA TYR A 80 6.24 -4.82 13.76
C TYR A 80 5.55 -4.59 15.11
N GLU A 81 6.28 -4.66 16.23
CA GLU A 81 5.73 -4.36 17.57
C GLU A 81 5.29 -2.89 17.70
N GLN A 82 6.02 -1.95 17.09
CA GLN A 82 5.63 -0.54 17.05
C GLN A 82 4.27 -0.35 16.35
N MET A 83 4.04 -1.03 15.21
CA MET A 83 2.79 -0.91 14.45
C MET A 83 1.59 -1.52 15.21
N LYS A 84 1.80 -2.63 15.92
CA LYS A 84 0.82 -3.19 16.86
C LYS A 84 0.49 -2.20 17.99
N GLY A 85 1.51 -1.60 18.59
CA GLY A 85 1.34 -0.60 19.66
C GLY A 85 0.57 0.64 19.21
N LYS A 86 0.74 1.06 17.95
CA LYS A 86 -0.05 2.12 17.30
C LYS A 86 -1.47 1.68 16.91
N ARG A 87 -1.82 0.40 17.05
CA ARG A 87 -3.07 -0.22 16.58
C ARG A 87 -3.29 -0.07 15.07
N LEU A 88 -2.24 0.05 14.28
CA LEU A 88 -2.33 0.06 12.80
C LEU A 88 -2.27 -1.35 12.20
N LEU A 89 -1.91 -2.30 13.04
CA LEU A 89 -1.89 -3.73 12.77
C LEU A 89 -2.62 -4.41 13.93
N LEU A 90 -3.83 -4.91 13.66
CA LEU A 90 -4.74 -5.43 14.68
C LEU A 90 -4.52 -6.94 14.90
N PRO A 91 -4.87 -7.51 16.07
CA PRO A 91 -4.77 -8.96 16.24
C PRO A 91 -5.69 -9.68 15.24
N MET A 92 -5.21 -10.81 14.69
CA MET A 92 -6.03 -11.70 13.89
C MET A 92 -7.26 -12.16 14.68
N THR A 93 -8.43 -12.09 14.04
CA THR A 93 -9.73 -12.54 14.58
C THR A 93 -10.49 -13.29 13.49
N GLU A 94 -11.57 -13.99 13.86
CA GLU A 94 -12.44 -14.73 12.92
C GLU A 94 -12.92 -13.85 11.74
N PRO A 95 -13.35 -12.58 11.90
CA PRO A 95 -13.65 -11.70 10.77
C PRO A 95 -12.51 -11.50 9.77
N TYR A 96 -11.25 -11.44 10.23
CA TYR A 96 -10.10 -11.35 9.32
C TYR A 96 -9.88 -12.67 8.57
N GLU A 97 -10.04 -13.81 9.26
CA GLU A 97 -9.93 -15.13 8.62
C GLU A 97 -11.00 -15.30 7.54
N ASP A 98 -12.27 -15.02 7.84
CA ASP A 98 -13.39 -15.11 6.91
C ASP A 98 -13.19 -14.19 5.69
N TYR A 99 -12.69 -12.97 5.90
CA TYR A 99 -12.40 -12.04 4.80
C TYR A 99 -11.33 -12.57 3.85
N LEU A 100 -10.27 -13.19 4.38
CA LEU A 100 -9.19 -13.78 3.56
C LEU A 100 -9.68 -14.97 2.73
N TYR A 101 -10.66 -15.73 3.22
CA TYR A 101 -11.30 -16.80 2.46
C TYR A 101 -12.41 -16.31 1.52
N GLY A 102 -12.75 -15.01 1.57
CA GLY A 102 -13.81 -14.41 0.77
C GLY A 102 -15.22 -14.77 1.26
N ASP A 103 -15.34 -15.27 2.49
CA ASP A 103 -16.61 -15.69 3.09
C ASP A 103 -17.42 -14.49 3.59
N SER A 104 -16.75 -13.41 4.01
CA SER A 104 -17.40 -12.20 4.51
C SER A 104 -16.61 -10.92 4.20
N VAL A 105 -17.24 -9.77 4.45
CA VAL A 105 -16.58 -8.46 4.39
C VAL A 105 -16.08 -8.05 5.77
N LEU A 106 -14.95 -7.34 5.82
CA LEU A 106 -14.46 -6.81 7.09
C LEU A 106 -15.44 -5.78 7.68
N PRO A 107 -15.75 -5.88 8.99
CA PRO A 107 -16.53 -4.86 9.67
C PRO A 107 -15.73 -3.55 9.81
N ALA A 108 -16.43 -2.43 9.94
CA ALA A 108 -15.80 -1.10 9.95
C ALA A 108 -14.87 -0.87 11.16
N ASP A 109 -15.01 -1.63 12.24
CA ASP A 109 -14.13 -1.59 13.41
C ASP A 109 -12.78 -2.32 13.20
N SER A 110 -12.62 -3.01 12.06
CA SER A 110 -11.35 -3.56 11.60
C SER A 110 -10.46 -2.50 10.92
N LEU A 111 -10.97 -1.28 10.74
CA LEU A 111 -10.24 -0.17 10.14
C LEU A 111 -9.46 0.61 11.20
N SER A 112 -8.21 0.90 10.89
CA SER A 112 -7.40 1.88 11.60
C SER A 112 -7.02 3.03 10.67
N ILE A 113 -6.98 4.23 11.24
CA ILE A 113 -6.69 5.47 10.52
C ILE A 113 -5.53 6.18 11.20
N SER A 114 -4.55 6.61 10.41
CA SER A 114 -3.49 7.52 10.83
C SER A 114 -3.43 8.74 9.91
N PHE A 115 -2.91 9.85 10.43
CA PHE A 115 -2.64 11.07 9.65
C PHE A 115 -1.12 11.32 9.53
N ILE A 116 -0.31 10.29 9.77
CA ILE A 116 1.15 10.36 9.77
C ILE A 116 1.67 9.58 8.55
N LYS A 117 2.31 10.28 7.60
CA LYS A 117 2.87 9.65 6.38
C LYS A 117 3.84 8.52 6.70
N ASN A 118 4.66 8.70 7.74
CA ASN A 118 5.64 7.71 8.15
C ASN A 118 4.98 6.39 8.58
N ASP A 119 3.74 6.41 9.08
CA ASP A 119 3.03 5.17 9.43
C ASP A 119 2.74 4.33 8.18
N PHE A 120 2.39 4.95 7.05
CA PHE A 120 2.25 4.23 5.78
C PHE A 120 3.60 3.67 5.30
N VAL A 121 4.68 4.45 5.38
CA VAL A 121 6.03 4.01 5.01
C VAL A 121 6.43 2.78 5.83
N GLU A 122 6.23 2.85 7.15
CA GLU A 122 6.53 1.76 8.09
C GLU A 122 5.69 0.51 7.82
N MET A 123 4.37 0.66 7.62
CA MET A 123 3.48 -0.45 7.27
C MET A 123 3.84 -1.07 5.92
N SER A 124 4.18 -0.25 4.92
CA SER A 124 4.58 -0.71 3.59
C SER A 124 5.82 -1.61 3.65
N LYS A 125 6.82 -1.24 4.46
CA LYS A 125 8.01 -2.07 4.67
C LYS A 125 7.63 -3.44 5.22
N LEU A 126 6.74 -3.49 6.22
CA LEU A 126 6.31 -4.76 6.80
C LEU A 126 5.50 -5.60 5.80
N MET A 127 4.56 -5.01 5.07
CA MET A 127 3.77 -5.73 4.06
C MET A 127 4.64 -6.37 2.97
N MET A 128 5.75 -5.73 2.62
CA MET A 128 6.67 -6.20 1.57
C MET A 128 7.61 -7.33 2.02
N CYS A 129 7.72 -7.64 3.31
CA CYS A 129 8.71 -8.63 3.76
C CYS A 129 8.36 -9.45 5.01
N HIS A 130 7.28 -9.13 5.73
CA HIS A 130 7.00 -9.74 7.01
C HIS A 130 5.72 -10.59 6.94
N ALA A 131 5.86 -11.91 6.88
CA ALA A 131 4.77 -12.87 6.74
C ALA A 131 3.77 -12.86 7.91
N GLY A 132 4.17 -12.31 9.06
CA GLY A 132 3.28 -12.02 10.19
C GLY A 132 2.24 -10.92 9.94
N VAL A 133 2.37 -10.12 8.88
CA VAL A 133 1.36 -9.12 8.47
C VAL A 133 0.41 -9.76 7.47
N ILE A 134 -0.88 -9.72 7.78
CA ILE A 134 -1.93 -10.40 7.02
C ILE A 134 -2.98 -9.41 6.51
N GLY A 135 -3.30 -9.53 5.22
CA GLY A 135 -4.25 -8.69 4.49
C GLY A 135 -3.56 -7.75 3.48
N GLU A 136 -4.36 -7.08 2.66
CA GLU A 136 -3.87 -6.25 1.54
C GLU A 136 -4.23 -4.77 1.68
N VAL A 137 -5.18 -4.44 2.56
CA VAL A 137 -5.73 -3.07 2.67
C VAL A 137 -4.80 -2.19 3.49
N CYS A 138 -3.91 -1.46 2.82
CA CYS A 138 -3.13 -0.36 3.38
C CYS A 138 -2.95 0.74 2.35
N PHE A 139 -3.55 1.91 2.59
CA PHE A 139 -3.55 3.02 1.65
C PHE A 139 -2.96 4.27 2.28
N TYR A 140 -2.07 4.91 1.55
CA TYR A 140 -1.77 6.32 1.67
C TYR A 140 -2.73 7.08 0.74
N ILE A 141 -3.54 7.96 1.31
CA ILE A 141 -4.57 8.72 0.61
C ILE A 141 -4.24 10.20 0.72
N ASN A 142 -4.26 10.85 -0.43
CA ASN A 142 -3.96 12.26 -0.56
C ASN A 142 -5.03 12.93 -1.42
N PRO A 143 -6.06 13.51 -0.78
CA PRO A 143 -7.16 14.16 -1.47
C PRO A 143 -6.72 15.36 -2.31
N SER A 144 -5.69 16.10 -1.87
CA SER A 144 -5.18 17.28 -2.58
C SER A 144 -4.61 16.95 -3.96
N LEU A 145 -4.12 15.73 -4.15
CA LEU A 145 -3.59 15.23 -5.42
C LEU A 145 -4.54 14.27 -6.15
N ASN A 146 -5.70 13.96 -5.56
CA ASN A 146 -6.59 12.90 -6.05
C ASN A 146 -5.88 11.55 -6.24
N ILE A 147 -5.06 11.13 -5.28
CA ILE A 147 -4.33 9.85 -5.36
C ILE A 147 -4.46 9.03 -4.09
N ALA A 148 -4.68 7.72 -4.27
CA ALA A 148 -4.48 6.70 -3.26
C ALA A 148 -3.38 5.73 -3.72
N VAL A 149 -2.44 5.39 -2.84
CA VAL A 149 -1.29 4.52 -3.10
C VAL A 149 -1.30 3.37 -2.10
N TYR A 150 -1.01 2.15 -2.55
CA TYR A 150 -0.99 0.95 -1.72
C TYR A 150 0.24 0.06 -2.03
N PRO A 151 0.81 -0.66 -1.04
CA PRO A 151 1.86 -1.65 -1.30
C PRO A 151 1.34 -2.77 -2.19
N HIS A 152 2.11 -3.21 -3.18
CA HIS A 152 1.64 -4.19 -4.17
C HIS A 152 2.49 -5.47 -4.17
N ASP A 153 1.78 -6.61 -4.10
CA ASP A 153 2.10 -8.05 -4.24
C ASP A 153 3.49 -8.53 -3.80
N ASP A 154 4.57 -7.93 -4.32
CA ASP A 154 5.95 -8.18 -3.89
C ASP A 154 6.53 -6.92 -3.22
N VAL A 155 7.28 -6.13 -3.99
CA VAL A 155 7.93 -4.91 -3.54
C VAL A 155 7.65 -3.83 -4.58
N GLY A 156 6.90 -2.82 -4.15
CA GLY A 156 6.48 -1.71 -5.00
C GLY A 156 5.12 -1.18 -4.59
N PHE A 157 4.53 -0.34 -5.43
CA PHE A 157 3.25 0.29 -5.12
C PHE A 157 2.33 0.31 -6.33
N GLY A 158 1.03 0.13 -6.07
CA GLY A 158 -0.04 0.47 -6.99
C GLY A 158 -0.67 1.81 -6.64
N CYS A 159 -1.39 2.40 -7.59
CA CYS A 159 -2.11 3.65 -7.35
C CYS A 159 -3.47 3.72 -8.05
N ILE A 160 -4.40 4.39 -7.38
CA ILE A 160 -5.78 4.61 -7.80
C ILE A 160 -6.05 6.11 -7.75
N GLY A 161 -6.60 6.63 -8.84
CA GLY A 161 -7.10 8.00 -8.91
C GLY A 161 -8.36 8.19 -8.07
N LEU A 162 -8.48 9.30 -7.36
CA LEU A 162 -9.70 9.69 -6.65
C LEU A 162 -10.53 10.64 -7.53
N ASN A 163 -11.84 10.72 -7.30
CA ASN A 163 -12.72 11.62 -8.06
C ASN A 163 -12.61 11.45 -9.59
N SER A 164 -12.36 10.21 -10.05
CA SER A 164 -12.16 9.87 -11.47
C SER A 164 -10.91 10.46 -12.15
N GLU A 165 -9.91 10.95 -11.39
CA GLU A 165 -8.71 11.61 -11.92
C GLU A 165 -7.44 10.75 -11.80
N LYS A 166 -6.79 10.42 -12.93
CA LYS A 166 -5.58 9.55 -12.96
C LYS A 166 -4.25 10.29 -13.14
N SER A 167 -4.25 11.60 -13.35
CA SER A 167 -3.06 12.38 -13.73
C SER A 167 -1.91 12.24 -12.72
N SER A 168 -2.17 12.48 -11.43
CA SER A 168 -1.15 12.34 -10.37
C SER A 168 -0.65 10.90 -10.22
N CYS A 169 -1.49 9.91 -10.51
CA CYS A 169 -1.11 8.51 -10.50
C CYS A 169 -0.13 8.18 -11.64
N GLN A 170 -0.41 8.67 -12.85
CA GLN A 170 0.47 8.49 -14.00
C GLN A 170 1.81 9.21 -13.80
N GLU A 171 1.80 10.43 -13.24
CA GLU A 171 3.02 11.15 -12.87
C GLU A 171 3.86 10.36 -11.84
N PHE A 172 3.22 9.75 -10.84
CA PHE A 172 3.88 8.90 -9.86
C PHE A 172 4.53 7.67 -10.52
N LEU A 173 3.80 6.95 -11.37
CA LEU A 173 4.35 5.78 -12.07
C LEU A 173 5.49 6.15 -13.02
N HIS A 174 5.37 7.24 -13.77
CA HIS A 174 6.47 7.79 -14.58
C HIS A 174 7.67 8.24 -13.74
N TYR A 175 7.45 8.73 -12.52
CA TYR A 175 8.55 9.02 -11.60
C TYR A 175 9.28 7.74 -11.19
N CYS A 176 8.54 6.67 -10.89
CA CYS A 176 9.10 5.37 -10.48
C CYS A 176 9.89 4.68 -11.61
N SER A 177 9.55 4.89 -12.89
CA SER A 177 10.24 4.25 -14.02
C SER A 177 11.70 4.71 -14.22
N LYS A 178 12.16 5.69 -13.43
CA LYS A 178 13.58 6.08 -13.37
C LYS A 178 14.46 4.98 -12.77
N SER A 179 13.90 4.10 -11.93
CA SER A 179 14.64 2.96 -11.42
C SER A 179 14.60 1.79 -12.39
N LYS A 180 15.79 1.23 -12.67
CA LYS A 180 15.95 0.02 -13.50
C LYS A 180 15.65 -1.27 -12.75
N ASN A 181 15.41 -1.21 -11.44
CA ASN A 181 15.14 -2.39 -10.60
C ASN A 181 13.66 -2.75 -10.54
N PHE A 182 12.80 -1.93 -11.14
CA PHE A 182 11.36 -2.12 -11.14
C PHE A 182 10.81 -2.16 -12.56
N ASN A 183 9.78 -2.98 -12.76
CA ASN A 183 8.88 -2.88 -13.89
C ASN A 183 7.77 -1.91 -13.52
N VAL A 184 7.41 -1.00 -14.42
CA VAL A 184 6.30 -0.08 -14.21
C VAL A 184 5.24 -0.34 -15.26
N PHE A 185 3.99 -0.49 -14.84
CA PHE A 185 2.85 -0.76 -15.70
C PHE A 185 1.79 0.33 -15.50
N ILE A 186 1.33 0.93 -16.59
CA ILE A 186 0.23 1.89 -16.61
C ILE A 186 -1.00 1.27 -17.27
N ASN A 187 -2.16 1.43 -16.66
CA ASN A 187 -3.45 1.11 -17.24
C ASN A 187 -3.96 2.28 -18.10
N ASN A 188 -4.09 2.06 -19.41
CA ASN A 188 -4.60 3.06 -20.36
C ASN A 188 -6.10 2.89 -20.68
N GLY A 189 -6.81 1.98 -20.01
CA GLY A 189 -8.21 1.65 -20.26
C GLY A 189 -8.42 0.52 -21.27
N GLU A 190 -7.40 0.15 -22.05
CA GLU A 190 -7.42 -0.98 -23.00
C GLU A 190 -6.55 -2.16 -22.51
N GLY A 191 -5.66 -1.90 -21.53
CA GLY A 191 -4.80 -2.90 -20.92
C GLY A 191 -3.64 -2.27 -20.15
N LEU A 192 -2.70 -3.12 -19.75
CA LEU A 192 -1.45 -2.70 -19.10
C LEU A 192 -0.34 -2.48 -20.12
N ILE A 193 0.30 -1.32 -20.04
CA ILE A 193 1.49 -0.97 -20.84
C ILE A 193 2.67 -0.84 -19.89
N LYS A 194 3.75 -1.56 -20.19
CA LYS A 194 5.01 -1.41 -19.49
C LYS A 194 5.77 -0.17 -19.99
N ILE A 195 6.25 0.68 -19.09
CA ILE A 195 6.97 1.93 -19.41
C ILE A 195 8.38 1.97 -18.79
#